data_AF-A0A6N8AAU5-F1
#
_entry.id   AF-A0A6N8AAU5-F1
#
_cell.length_a   1.000
_cell.length_b   1.000
_cell.length_c   1.000
_cell.angle_alpha   90.00
_cell.angle_beta   90.00
_cell.angle_gamma   90.00
#
_symmetry.space_group_name_H-M   'P 1'
#
loop_
_entity.id
_entity.type
_entity.pdbx_description
1 polymer ?
#
loop_
_entity_poly.entity_id
_entity_poly.type
_entity_poly.pdbx_seq_one_letter_code
_entity_poly.pdbx_strand_id
1 'polypeptide(L)'
;MTEDEFFENQFPNAGRLLQHLRAKDQEFDRICRDYKQVFAELAAPAKSRSVPRMRYIADLAESLSDLRSSIEVRLQAQGPDAQLVSVKDLED
;
A
#
# COMPACT_ATOMS: atom_id res chain seq x y z
N MET A 1 -0.95 2.06 16.05
CA MET A 1 -1.38 1.85 14.65
C MET A 1 -1.03 0.44 14.25
N THR A 2 -2.04 -0.38 14.00
CA THR A 2 -1.88 -1.69 13.35
C THR A 2 -1.54 -1.50 11.87
N GLU A 3 -1.03 -2.53 11.20
CA GLU A 3 -0.79 -2.48 9.75
C GLU A 3 -2.07 -2.16 8.98
N ASP A 4 -3.20 -2.73 9.41
CA ASP A 4 -4.50 -2.47 8.83
C ASP A 4 -4.92 -1.01 8.91
N GLU A 5 -4.78 -0.36 10.07
CA GLU A 5 -5.06 1.08 10.20
C GLU A 5 -4.16 1.93 9.29
N PHE A 6 -2.91 1.53 9.09
CA PHE A 6 -2.01 2.25 8.19
C PHE A 6 -2.48 2.12 6.74
N PHE A 7 -2.76 0.90 6.28
CA PHE A 7 -3.21 0.65 4.91
C PHE A 7 -4.62 1.21 4.64
N GLU A 8 -5.53 1.18 5.61
CA GLU A 8 -6.85 1.82 5.48
C GLU A 8 -6.75 3.36 5.40
N ASN A 9 -5.80 3.97 6.12
CA ASN A 9 -5.55 5.40 6.02
C ASN A 9 -4.87 5.81 4.69
N GLN A 10 -3.97 4.97 4.15
CA GLN A 10 -3.30 5.25 2.87
C GLN A 10 -4.19 4.91 1.66
N PHE A 11 -4.96 3.83 1.75
CA PHE A 11 -5.84 3.31 0.70
C PHE A 11 -7.26 3.09 1.27
N PRO A 12 -8.07 4.16 1.35
CA PRO A 12 -9.43 4.06 1.90
C PRO A 12 -10.27 3.07 1.07
N ASN A 13 -11.04 2.23 1.76
CA ASN A 13 -11.86 1.15 1.18
C ASN A 13 -11.08 -0.02 0.54
N ALA A 14 -9.74 0.01 0.56
CA ALA A 14 -8.92 -1.07 0.01
C ALA A 14 -8.34 -2.01 1.10
N GLY A 15 -8.49 -1.70 2.39
CA GLY A 15 -7.89 -2.47 3.49
C GLY A 15 -8.16 -3.98 3.44
N ARG A 16 -9.43 -4.38 3.25
CA ARG A 16 -9.80 -5.81 3.12
C ARG A 16 -9.21 -6.46 1.86
N LEU A 17 -9.19 -5.74 0.74
CA LEU A 17 -8.63 -6.25 -0.52
C LEU A 17 -7.10 -6.38 -0.40
N LEU A 18 -6.45 -5.41 0.23
CA LEU A 18 -5.02 -5.44 0.55
C LEU A 18 -4.67 -6.64 1.43
N GLN A 19 -5.41 -6.90 2.51
CA GLN A 19 -5.20 -8.07 3.36
C GLN A 19 -5.29 -9.37 2.55
N HIS A 20 -6.31 -9.49 1.70
CA HIS A 20 -6.51 -10.68 0.87
C HIS A 20 -5.40 -10.87 -0.16
N LEU A 21 -4.96 -9.80 -0.81
CA LEU A 21 -3.87 -9.85 -1.79
C LEU A 21 -2.54 -10.14 -1.12
N ARG A 22 -2.26 -9.55 0.04
CA ARG A 22 -1.04 -9.86 0.81
C ARG A 22 -1.00 -11.31 1.26
N ALA A 23 -2.14 -11.90 1.59
CA ALA A 23 -2.22 -13.32 1.95
C ALA A 23 -2.04 -14.26 0.74
N LYS A 24 -2.49 -13.83 -0.45
CA LYS A 24 -2.42 -14.63 -1.69
C LYS A 24 -1.12 -14.47 -2.47
N ASP A 25 -0.50 -13.31 -2.40
CA ASP A 25 0.64 -12.92 -3.20
C ASP A 25 1.78 -12.42 -2.28
N GLN A 26 2.81 -13.26 -2.14
CA GLN A 26 3.99 -12.94 -1.33
C GLN A 26 4.81 -11.78 -1.90
N GLU A 27 4.81 -11.59 -3.23
CA GLU A 27 5.51 -10.46 -3.86
C GLU A 27 4.78 -9.16 -3.52
N PHE A 28 3.45 -9.19 -3.56
CA PHE A 28 2.62 -8.08 -3.14
C PHE A 28 2.77 -7.75 -1.65
N ASP A 29 2.87 -8.78 -0.78
CA ASP A 29 3.17 -8.56 0.64
C ASP A 29 4.53 -7.91 0.85
N ARG A 30 5.56 -8.30 0.08
CA ARG A 30 6.87 -7.63 0.12
C ARG A 30 6.77 -6.17 -0.29
N ILE A 31 6.05 -5.86 -1.37
CA ILE A 31 5.82 -4.48 -1.84
C ILE A 31 5.13 -3.65 -0.75
N CYS A 32 4.10 -4.20 -0.10
CA CYS A 32 3.40 -3.52 1.00
C CYS A 32 4.32 -3.25 2.20
N ARG A 33 5.19 -4.21 2.56
CA ARG A 33 6.18 -4.02 3.63
C ARG A 33 7.22 -2.96 3.27
N ASP A 34 7.71 -2.97 2.04
CA ASP A 34 8.69 -2.00 1.55
C ASP A 34 8.10 -0.59 1.56
N TYR A 35 6.87 -0.43 1.06
CA TYR A 35 6.12 0.83 1.12
C TYR A 35 6.04 1.39 2.55
N LYS A 36 5.68 0.54 3.52
CA LYS A 36 5.62 0.92 4.93
C LYS A 36 6.99 1.32 5.48
N GLN A 37 8.06 0.61 5.09
CA GLN A 37 9.41 0.89 5.54
C GLN A 37 9.91 2.25 5.00
N VAL A 38 9.73 2.50 3.71
CA VAL A 38 10.08 3.78 3.06
C VAL A 38 9.26 4.92 3.65
N PHE A 39 7.96 4.71 3.92
CA PHE A 39 7.11 5.69 4.57
C PHE A 39 7.61 6.02 5.99
N ALA A 40 7.97 5.00 6.77
CA ALA A 40 8.51 5.19 8.11
C ALA A 40 9.88 5.90 8.08
N GLU A 41 10.71 5.63 7.07
CA GLU A 41 11.99 6.30 6.88
C GLU A 41 11.83 7.78 6.48
N LEU A 42 10.84 8.10 5.65
CA LEU A 42 10.45 9.48 5.33
C LEU A 42 9.85 10.23 6.53
N ALA A 43 9.03 9.55 7.32
CA ALA A 43 8.39 10.10 8.51
C ALA A 43 9.34 10.20 9.72
N ALA A 44 10.46 9.45 9.71
CA ALA A 44 11.42 9.47 10.79
C ALA A 44 12.05 10.87 10.92
N PRO A 45 12.06 11.46 12.13
CA PRO A 45 12.74 12.72 12.35
C PRO A 45 14.22 12.52 12.05
N ALA A 46 14.82 13.45 11.30
CA ALA A 46 16.19 13.36 10.82
C ALA A 46 17.20 13.30 11.99
N LYS A 47 17.43 12.09 12.49
CA LYS A 47 18.52 11.79 13.40
C LYS A 47 19.78 11.65 12.55
N SER A 48 20.47 12.77 12.39
CA SER A 48 21.91 12.84 12.14
C SER A 48 22.41 12.00 10.97
N ARG A 49 22.26 12.49 9.73
CA ARG A 49 22.98 11.91 8.57
C ARG A 49 23.47 13.00 7.63
N SER A 50 24.80 13.09 7.49
CA SER A 50 25.57 14.07 6.72
C SER A 50 25.51 13.88 5.19
N VAL A 51 24.39 13.40 4.64
CA VAL A 51 24.17 13.26 3.19
C VAL A 51 23.42 14.49 2.66
N PRO A 52 23.47 14.83 1.35
CA PRO A 52 22.66 15.90 0.78
C PRO A 52 21.17 15.53 0.91
N ARG A 53 20.57 16.01 2.00
CA ARG A 53 19.27 15.60 2.53
C ARG A 53 18.14 15.74 1.52
N MET A 54 18.23 16.71 0.61
CA MET A 54 17.24 16.92 -0.45
C MET A 54 17.18 15.77 -1.46
N ARG A 55 18.32 15.24 -1.92
CA ARG A 55 18.32 14.17 -2.93
C ARG A 55 17.84 12.86 -2.33
N TYR A 56 18.29 12.54 -1.12
CA TYR A 56 17.86 11.32 -0.44
C TYR A 56 16.36 11.32 -0.12
N ILE A 57 15.80 12.44 0.35
CA ILE A 57 14.35 12.55 0.58
C ILE A 57 13.58 12.47 -0.74
N ALA A 58 14.09 13.08 -1.81
CA ALA A 58 13.46 13.01 -3.12
C ALA A 58 13.46 11.57 -3.67
N ASP A 59 14.56 10.84 -3.54
CA ASP A 59 14.71 9.44 -3.94
C ASP A 59 13.78 8.51 -3.15
N LEU A 60 13.65 8.73 -1.84
CA LEU A 60 12.68 8.02 -1.01
C LEU A 60 11.23 8.36 -1.38
N ALA A 61 10.93 9.63 -1.66
CA ALA A 61 9.58 10.05 -2.06
C ALA A 61 9.20 9.48 -3.44
N GLU A 62 10.16 9.40 -4.36
CA GLU A 62 10.00 8.75 -5.67
C GLU A 62 9.76 7.25 -5.48
N SER A 63 10.59 6.56 -4.70
CA SER A 63 10.41 5.15 -4.36
C SER A 63 9.07 4.87 -3.69
N LEU A 64 8.66 5.73 -2.75
CA LEU A 64 7.35 5.63 -2.09
C LEU A 64 6.20 5.79 -3.08
N SER A 65 6.33 6.71 -4.03
CA SER A 65 5.33 6.97 -5.07
C SER A 65 5.21 5.80 -6.04
N ASP A 66 6.34 5.19 -6.43
CA ASP A 66 6.37 4.01 -7.29
C ASP A 66 5.72 2.79 -6.61
N LEU A 67 6.09 2.53 -5.35
CA LEU A 67 5.50 1.47 -4.53
C LEU A 67 3.99 1.68 -4.35
N ARG A 68 3.56 2.92 -4.09
CA ARG A 68 2.14 3.27 -4.01
C ARG A 68 1.43 2.98 -5.32
N SER A 69 1.97 3.43 -6.44
CA SER A 69 1.41 3.21 -7.78
C SER A 69 1.28 1.72 -8.09
N SER A 70 2.30 0.92 -7.77
CA SER A 70 2.28 -0.54 -7.92
C SER A 70 1.16 -1.19 -7.09
N ILE A 71 0.96 -0.71 -5.86
CA ILE A 71 -0.15 -1.16 -5.00
C ILE A 71 -1.51 -0.78 -5.62
N GLU A 72 -1.68 0.47 -6.07
CA GLU A 72 -2.93 0.94 -6.69
C GLU A 72 -3.26 0.17 -7.97
N VAL A 73 -2.27 -0.08 -8.83
CA VAL A 73 -2.45 -0.86 -10.07
C VAL A 73 -2.90 -2.29 -9.75
N ARG A 74 -2.29 -2.95 -8.76
CA ARG A 74 -2.69 -4.31 -8.34
C ARG A 74 -4.08 -4.32 -7.72
N LEU A 75 -4.44 -3.28 -6.96
CA LEU A 75 -5.78 -3.13 -6.40
C LEU A 75 -6.83 -2.90 -7.50
N GLN A 76 -6.53 -2.07 -8.50
CA GLN A 76 -7.38 -1.84 -9.67
C GLN A 76 -7.47 -3.07 -10.56
N ALA A 77 -6.38 -3.83 -10.74
CA ALA A 77 -6.42 -5.11 -11.46
C ALA A 77 -7.33 -6.14 -10.77
N GLN A 78 -7.71 -5.89 -9.51
CA GLN A 78 -8.57 -6.76 -8.70
C GLN A 78 -10.00 -6.20 -8.53
N GLY A 79 -10.37 -5.07 -9.18
CA GLY A 79 -11.75 -4.55 -9.21
C GLY A 79 -12.14 -4.01 -10.61
N PRO A 80 -13.35 -4.27 -11.16
CA PRO A 80 -14.63 -4.55 -10.49
C PRO A 80 -15.20 -5.97 -10.70
N ASP A 81 -14.39 -7.01 -10.98
CA ASP A 81 -14.92 -8.37 -11.17
C ASP A 81 -15.12 -9.15 -9.84
N ALA A 82 -14.40 -8.78 -8.78
CA ALA A 82 -14.49 -9.45 -7.48
C ALA A 82 -15.74 -9.08 -6.64
N GLN A 83 -16.64 -8.22 -7.13
CA GLN A 83 -17.89 -7.83 -6.45
C GLN A 83 -19.17 -8.33 -7.13
N LEU A 84 -19.10 -9.20 -8.14
CA LEU A 84 -20.30 -9.76 -8.79
C LEU A 84 -20.69 -11.18 -8.32
N VAL A 85 -20.29 -11.58 -7.12
CA VAL A 85 -20.76 -12.85 -6.51
C VAL A 85 -21.09 -12.63 -5.03
N SER A 86 -22.19 -11.93 -4.70
CA SER A 86 -22.90 -12.13 -3.41
C SER A 86 -24.18 -11.32 -3.16
N VAL A 87 -24.70 -10.50 -4.08
CA VAL A 87 -25.92 -9.72 -3.79
C VAL A 87 -26.87 -9.56 -5.00
N LYS A 88 -27.31 -10.66 -5.62
CA LYS A 88 -28.56 -10.64 -6.41
C LYS A 88 -29.18 -12.02 -6.72
N ASP A 89 -29.16 -12.93 -5.76
CA ASP A 89 -29.90 -14.20 -5.82
C ASP A 89 -30.75 -14.34 -4.56
N LEU A 90 -31.59 -13.34 -4.28
CA LEU A 90 -32.74 -13.50 -3.39
C LEU A 90 -33.66 -12.29 -3.50
N GLU A 91 -34.56 -12.29 -4.47
CA GLU A 91 -35.92 -11.80 -4.27
C GLU A 91 -36.81 -12.43 -5.36
N ASP A 92 -37.78 -13.18 -4.85
CA ASP A 92 -38.79 -14.03 -5.49
C ASP A 92 -39.70 -13.28 -6.46
#